data_AF-A0A1F9MY39-F1
#
_entry.id   AF-A0A1F9MY39-F1
#
_cell.length_a   1.000
_cell.length_b   1.000
_cell.length_c   1.000
_cell.angle_alpha   90.00
_cell.angle_beta   90.00
_cell.angle_gamma   90.00
#
_symmetry.space_group_name_H-M   'P 1'
#
loop_
_entity.id
_entity.type
_entity.pdbx_description
1 polymer ?
#
loop_
_entity_poly.entity_id
_entity_poly.type
_entity_poly.pdbx_seq_one_letter_code
_entity_poly.pdbx_strand_id
1 'polypeptide(L)'
;MWLRRILRRADGPLEQVWAAVSVTLLSLPACSVGTLSGPVPSGDAAGNSGDNTDVAACATDAVTETCWCGGEQITSGYCCAGIAQLDVCSPVVVDGFGLLPIGLRDKLKWPFATSSIWNTPIGTAAIYAPAGILLNNDSGWNTVFILDQDIILFEPTQPFTEVYFNNVGWTGGDRCVLQGAVIATVPVPHDYVVPNSGGNNSAAFLLPDGRTIKQNQPFTRCTAGEPATAWFTFADEDIYGAGIGGAHAGSGLSAVGGTIRLGEFTSGRIHHAMKANLWAKEYYHCCDYRWPARNVDGYADATSYGGINPDFVMGALLALLPSFDVDPLQTTPGRILAQAFKDYGAYVMDDSFSNSWAVATERGPNGRVVDEFAGLYGFSMEQRLQKHPAFMSDLQVIFESLHIVTNNSPDTVGGGGSPRVPLAPEIGN
;
A
#
# COMPACT_ATOMS: atom_id res chain seq x y z
N MET A 1 35.70 25.77 20.12
CA MET A 1 37.07 25.79 20.66
C MET A 1 37.45 24.33 20.92
N TRP A 2 38.37 23.77 20.12
CA TRP A 2 39.01 22.42 20.21
C TRP A 2 38.09 21.17 20.08
N LEU A 3 38.32 20.16 19.22
CA LEU A 3 39.46 19.78 18.37
C LEU A 3 38.98 18.94 17.15
N ARG A 4 39.73 19.03 16.04
CA ARG A 4 39.54 18.39 14.72
C ARG A 4 40.30 17.06 14.55
N ARG A 5 39.79 16.24 13.61
CA ARG A 5 40.45 15.34 12.62
C ARG A 5 41.08 14.02 13.09
N ILE A 6 40.70 12.93 12.38
CA ILE A 6 41.60 12.09 11.56
C ILE A 6 40.85 11.65 10.29
N LEU A 7 41.44 11.93 9.13
CA LEU A 7 41.20 11.29 7.83
C LEU A 7 42.56 10.69 7.42
N ARG A 8 42.61 9.40 7.06
CA ARG A 8 43.58 8.86 6.10
C ARG A 8 42.96 7.72 5.29
N ARG A 9 43.20 7.81 3.98
CA ARG A 9 42.91 6.86 2.91
C ARG A 9 43.65 5.53 3.10
N ALA A 10 43.08 4.46 2.57
CA ALA A 10 43.83 3.36 1.98
C ALA A 10 43.11 2.92 0.69
N ASP A 11 43.80 3.09 -0.43
CA ASP A 11 43.50 2.51 -1.74
C ASP A 11 44.10 1.08 -1.81
N GLY A 12 43.40 0.10 -2.38
CA GLY A 12 43.97 -1.21 -2.76
C GLY A 12 42.96 -2.37 -2.85
N PRO A 13 43.12 -3.35 -3.78
CA PRO A 13 42.03 -3.93 -4.57
C PRO A 13 41.37 -5.19 -3.96
N LEU A 14 40.08 -5.38 -4.28
CA LEU A 14 39.33 -6.60 -4.03
C LEU A 14 39.68 -7.66 -5.08
N GLU A 15 40.44 -8.68 -4.68
CA GLU A 15 40.56 -9.93 -5.42
C GLU A 15 39.31 -10.80 -5.23
N GLN A 16 38.94 -11.45 -6.35
CA GLN A 16 37.90 -12.44 -6.48
C GLN A 16 38.16 -13.66 -5.58
N VAL A 17 37.14 -14.11 -4.85
CA VAL A 17 37.06 -15.49 -4.38
C VAL A 17 35.76 -16.10 -4.89
N TRP A 18 35.92 -16.98 -5.87
CA TRP A 18 34.92 -17.91 -6.34
C TRP A 18 34.74 -19.01 -5.29
N ALA A 19 33.50 -19.27 -4.87
CA ALA A 19 33.14 -20.51 -4.20
C ALA A 19 32.00 -21.18 -4.98
N ALA A 20 32.35 -22.28 -5.64
CA ALA A 20 31.43 -23.18 -6.32
C ALA A 20 30.59 -23.95 -5.30
N VAL A 21 29.27 -24.01 -5.54
CA VAL A 21 28.40 -25.00 -4.89
C VAL A 21 27.84 -25.89 -5.99
N SER A 22 28.28 -27.15 -5.98
CA SER A 22 27.78 -28.22 -6.83
C SER A 22 26.37 -28.62 -6.39
N VAL A 23 25.41 -28.58 -7.32
CA VAL A 23 24.07 -29.14 -7.14
C VAL A 23 24.08 -30.59 -7.63
N THR A 24 23.91 -31.53 -6.70
CA THR A 24 23.65 -32.94 -7.00
C THR A 24 22.15 -33.13 -7.16
N LEU A 25 21.70 -33.49 -8.37
CA LEU A 25 20.34 -33.92 -8.67
C LEU A 25 20.04 -35.26 -7.99
N LEU A 26 19.05 -35.27 -7.08
CA LEU A 26 18.40 -36.48 -6.59
C LEU A 26 17.00 -36.55 -7.21
N SER A 27 16.77 -37.61 -7.99
CA SER A 27 15.51 -37.98 -8.61
C SER A 27 14.53 -38.56 -7.57
N LEU A 28 13.26 -38.18 -7.67
CA LEU A 28 12.14 -38.82 -6.94
C LEU A 28 11.32 -39.69 -7.91
N PRO A 29 10.73 -40.82 -7.46
CA PRO A 29 10.10 -41.81 -8.33
C PRO A 29 8.60 -41.54 -8.57
N ALA A 30 8.15 -42.02 -9.73
CA ALA A 30 6.77 -42.01 -10.20
C ALA A 30 5.84 -42.89 -9.34
N CYS A 31 4.63 -42.39 -9.05
CA CYS A 31 3.53 -43.18 -8.49
C CYS A 31 2.77 -43.88 -9.63
N SER A 32 2.64 -45.20 -9.52
CA SER A 32 1.79 -46.06 -10.36
C SER A 32 0.42 -46.24 -9.71
N VAL A 33 -0.64 -46.13 -10.51
CA VAL A 33 -2.03 -46.33 -10.11
C VAL A 33 -2.37 -47.82 -10.20
N GLY A 34 -2.81 -48.40 -9.10
CA GLY A 34 -3.29 -49.78 -9.00
C GLY A 34 -4.78 -49.89 -9.34
N THR A 35 -5.10 -50.82 -10.22
CA THR A 35 -6.45 -51.25 -10.60
C THR A 35 -7.07 -52.20 -9.57
N LEU A 36 -8.33 -51.98 -9.18
CA LEU A 36 -9.20 -53.01 -8.63
C LEU A 36 -10.62 -52.83 -9.18
N SER A 37 -11.14 -53.88 -9.82
CA SER A 37 -12.53 -54.01 -10.24
C SER A 37 -13.09 -55.38 -9.84
N GLY A 38 -14.37 -55.38 -9.43
CA GLY A 38 -15.23 -56.52 -9.09
C GLY A 38 -16.69 -56.03 -8.93
N PRO A 39 -17.73 -56.88 -9.08
CA PRO A 39 -18.53 -56.83 -10.32
C PRO A 39 -20.10 -56.80 -10.17
N VAL A 40 -20.78 -56.43 -11.29
CA VAL A 40 -22.18 -56.73 -11.80
C VAL A 40 -23.43 -56.19 -11.03
N PRO A 41 -24.68 -56.05 -11.58
CA PRO A 41 -25.22 -56.18 -12.97
C PRO A 41 -26.07 -55.02 -13.57
N SER A 42 -26.04 -55.00 -14.91
CA SER A 42 -27.12 -54.90 -15.94
C SER A 42 -28.39 -54.05 -15.76
N GLY A 43 -28.65 -53.24 -16.79
CA GLY A 43 -29.98 -52.79 -17.21
C GLY A 43 -29.88 -51.94 -18.49
N ASP A 44 -30.18 -52.55 -19.64
CA ASP A 44 -30.19 -51.94 -20.98
C ASP A 44 -31.22 -50.80 -21.12
N ALA A 45 -30.87 -49.74 -21.87
CA ALA A 45 -31.55 -49.36 -23.12
C ALA A 45 -30.96 -48.06 -23.74
N ALA A 46 -30.32 -48.25 -24.90
CA ALA A 46 -30.32 -47.43 -26.13
C ALA A 46 -30.18 -45.89 -26.09
N GLY A 47 -29.18 -45.36 -26.81
CA GLY A 47 -29.32 -44.04 -27.42
C GLY A 47 -28.07 -43.23 -27.81
N ASN A 48 -27.37 -43.67 -28.86
CA ASN A 48 -26.80 -42.85 -29.93
C ASN A 48 -25.47 -42.04 -29.78
N SER A 49 -24.67 -42.20 -30.85
CA SER A 49 -23.64 -41.33 -31.45
C SER A 49 -22.45 -40.86 -30.62
N GLY A 50 -21.27 -41.35 -31.01
CA GLY A 50 -19.99 -40.83 -30.57
C GLY A 50 -19.73 -39.41 -31.05
N ASP A 51 -18.95 -38.69 -30.25
CA ASP A 51 -18.21 -37.52 -30.71
C ASP A 51 -16.82 -37.54 -30.07
N ASN A 52 -15.87 -37.15 -30.89
CA ASN A 52 -14.43 -37.24 -30.70
C ASN A 52 -13.93 -35.81 -30.56
N THR A 53 -13.76 -35.28 -29.34
CA THR A 53 -13.06 -34.00 -29.13
C THR A 53 -12.42 -33.88 -27.74
N ASP A 54 -11.25 -34.48 -27.57
CA ASP A 54 -10.28 -34.11 -26.52
C ASP A 54 -9.65 -32.74 -26.86
N VAL A 55 -10.44 -31.67 -26.82
CA VAL A 55 -9.92 -30.30 -26.99
C VAL A 55 -9.64 -29.72 -25.61
N ALA A 56 -8.39 -29.33 -25.36
CA ALA A 56 -7.94 -28.82 -24.05
C ALA A 56 -8.44 -27.39 -23.76
N ALA A 57 -8.42 -26.99 -22.49
CA ALA A 57 -8.69 -25.61 -22.09
C ALA A 57 -7.55 -24.67 -22.51
N CYS A 58 -7.87 -23.42 -22.86
CA CYS A 58 -6.86 -22.43 -23.25
C CYS A 58 -5.99 -22.02 -22.06
N ALA A 59 -4.69 -21.81 -22.29
CA ALA A 59 -3.82 -21.10 -21.37
C ALA A 59 -4.18 -19.60 -21.34
N THR A 60 -3.92 -18.91 -20.23
CA THR A 60 -4.12 -17.46 -20.07
C THR A 60 -3.06 -16.66 -20.81
N ASP A 61 -3.07 -16.74 -22.13
CA ASP A 61 -2.20 -16.02 -23.06
C ASP A 61 -2.81 -16.09 -24.50
N ALA A 62 -2.02 -15.74 -25.52
CA ALA A 62 -2.42 -15.87 -26.93
C ALA A 62 -2.80 -17.32 -27.27
N VAL A 63 -3.95 -17.50 -27.90
CA VAL A 63 -4.42 -18.80 -28.37
C VAL A 63 -3.65 -19.20 -29.62
N THR A 64 -2.79 -20.21 -29.48
CA THR A 64 -1.94 -20.74 -30.56
C THR A 64 -2.49 -22.00 -31.23
N GLU A 65 -3.50 -22.63 -30.61
CA GLU A 65 -4.18 -23.83 -31.08
C GLU A 65 -5.63 -23.84 -30.61
N THR A 66 -6.51 -24.62 -31.26
CA THR A 66 -7.92 -24.69 -30.89
C THR A 66 -8.10 -25.17 -29.44
N CYS A 67 -8.78 -24.38 -28.62
CA CYS A 67 -8.98 -24.69 -27.20
C CYS A 67 -10.32 -24.14 -26.68
N TRP A 68 -10.76 -24.60 -25.50
CA TRP A 68 -11.96 -24.09 -24.83
C TRP A 68 -11.65 -22.93 -23.89
N CYS A 69 -12.39 -21.83 -24.04
CA CYS A 69 -12.37 -20.65 -23.19
C CYS A 69 -13.79 -20.35 -22.68
N GLY A 70 -14.06 -20.55 -21.38
CA GLY A 70 -15.38 -20.21 -20.80
C GLY A 70 -16.59 -20.99 -21.33
N GLY A 71 -16.37 -22.10 -22.05
CA GLY A 71 -17.42 -22.83 -22.74
C GLY A 71 -17.63 -22.43 -24.20
N GLU A 72 -16.73 -21.62 -24.78
CA GLU A 72 -16.62 -21.37 -26.21
C GLU A 72 -15.32 -21.98 -26.76
N GLN A 73 -15.39 -22.60 -27.93
CA GLN A 73 -14.21 -23.12 -28.62
C GLN A 73 -13.62 -22.03 -29.53
N ILE A 74 -12.38 -21.62 -29.27
CA ILE A 74 -11.70 -20.55 -30.00
C ILE A 74 -10.42 -21.05 -30.67
N THR A 75 -10.07 -20.48 -31.82
CA THR A 75 -8.93 -20.90 -32.66
C THR A 75 -7.86 -19.80 -32.85
N SER A 76 -8.16 -18.57 -32.42
CA SER A 76 -7.25 -17.42 -32.43
C SER A 76 -7.74 -16.37 -31.41
N GLY A 77 -6.90 -15.38 -31.10
CA GLY A 77 -7.19 -14.37 -30.08
C GLY A 77 -6.55 -14.70 -28.74
N TYR A 78 -7.22 -14.38 -27.63
CA TYR A 78 -6.74 -14.57 -26.26
C TYR A 78 -7.85 -15.14 -25.38
N CYS A 79 -7.50 -15.97 -24.40
CA CYS A 79 -8.45 -16.42 -23.36
C CYS A 79 -8.14 -15.75 -22.03
N CYS A 80 -8.90 -14.71 -21.68
CA CYS A 80 -8.64 -13.88 -20.51
C CYS A 80 -9.63 -14.22 -19.41
N ALA A 81 -9.17 -14.89 -18.34
CA ALA A 81 -10.01 -15.34 -17.22
C ALA A 81 -11.24 -16.15 -17.66
N GLY A 82 -11.10 -16.97 -18.71
CA GLY A 82 -12.19 -17.77 -19.26
C GLY A 82 -13.13 -17.02 -20.19
N ILE A 83 -12.72 -15.88 -20.76
CA ILE A 83 -13.49 -15.15 -21.78
C ILE A 83 -12.63 -14.95 -23.04
N ALA A 84 -13.17 -15.27 -24.21
CA ALA A 84 -12.50 -15.07 -25.49
C ALA A 84 -12.38 -13.57 -25.84
N GLN A 85 -11.20 -13.15 -26.29
CA GLN A 85 -10.90 -11.76 -26.66
C GLN A 85 -10.13 -11.71 -27.99
N LEU A 86 -10.34 -10.65 -28.78
CA LEU A 86 -9.65 -10.45 -30.06
C LEU A 86 -8.24 -9.84 -29.90
N ASP A 87 -8.01 -9.09 -28.82
CA ASP A 87 -6.76 -8.41 -28.50
C ASP A 87 -6.10 -9.00 -27.26
N VAL A 88 -4.81 -8.70 -27.05
CA VAL A 88 -4.03 -9.14 -25.87
C VAL A 88 -4.84 -8.98 -24.59
N CYS A 89 -4.71 -9.93 -23.66
CA CYS A 89 -5.31 -9.80 -22.34
C CYS A 89 -4.82 -8.50 -21.69
N SER A 90 -5.63 -7.45 -21.87
CA SER A 90 -5.50 -6.23 -21.10
C SER A 90 -5.71 -6.66 -19.65
N PRO A 91 -4.92 -6.15 -18.68
CA PRO A 91 -5.31 -6.30 -17.29
C PRO A 91 -6.77 -5.87 -17.24
N VAL A 92 -7.65 -6.78 -16.81
CA VAL A 92 -9.05 -6.44 -16.62
C VAL A 92 -9.00 -5.25 -15.67
N VAL A 93 -9.28 -4.06 -16.19
CA VAL A 93 -9.66 -2.93 -15.37
C VAL A 93 -10.95 -3.41 -14.75
N VAL A 94 -10.85 -3.98 -13.56
CA VAL A 94 -12.02 -4.22 -12.73
C VAL A 94 -12.45 -2.81 -12.35
N ASP A 95 -13.32 -2.21 -13.18
CA ASP A 95 -13.92 -0.92 -12.89
C ASP A 95 -14.71 -1.14 -11.59
N GLY A 96 -14.13 -0.69 -10.48
CA GLY A 96 -14.70 -0.90 -9.15
C GLY A 96 -13.89 -1.75 -8.18
N PHE A 97 -12.58 -1.54 -8.06
CA PHE A 97 -11.90 -1.94 -6.81
C PHE A 97 -12.67 -1.36 -5.62
N GLY A 98 -13.06 -2.22 -4.69
CA GLY A 98 -13.90 -1.85 -3.56
C GLY A 98 -15.36 -1.49 -3.90
N LEU A 99 -15.84 -1.70 -5.13
CA LEU A 99 -17.26 -1.59 -5.48
C LEU A 99 -17.95 -2.96 -5.47
N LEU A 100 -19.15 -2.98 -4.92
CA LEU A 100 -20.07 -4.09 -4.95
C LEU A 100 -20.90 -4.05 -6.25
N PRO A 101 -21.43 -5.19 -6.73
CA PRO A 101 -22.25 -5.25 -7.95
C PRO A 101 -23.49 -4.34 -7.94
N ILE A 102 -23.93 -3.90 -6.76
CA ILE A 102 -25.06 -3.00 -6.53
C ILE A 102 -24.69 -1.50 -6.61
N GLY A 103 -23.44 -1.17 -6.96
CA GLY A 103 -22.95 0.22 -7.07
C GLY A 103 -22.63 0.89 -5.72
N LEU A 104 -22.64 0.13 -4.63
CA LEU A 104 -22.19 0.55 -3.30
C LEU A 104 -20.74 0.12 -3.07
N ARG A 105 -20.04 0.67 -2.07
CA ARG A 105 -18.66 0.27 -1.76
C ARG A 105 -18.55 -0.78 -0.66
N ASP A 106 -17.52 -1.61 -0.73
CA ASP A 106 -17.11 -2.56 0.30
C ASP A 106 -16.26 -1.84 1.36
N LYS A 107 -16.76 -1.77 2.59
CA LYS A 107 -16.03 -1.11 3.70
C LYS A 107 -14.67 -1.73 4.02
N LEU A 108 -14.44 -3.00 3.68
CA LEU A 108 -13.17 -3.67 3.96
C LEU A 108 -12.06 -3.27 2.99
N LYS A 109 -12.44 -2.71 1.83
CA LYS A 109 -11.53 -2.24 0.78
C LYS A 109 -11.50 -0.72 0.69
N TRP A 110 -12.65 -0.08 0.89
CA TRP A 110 -12.85 1.36 0.82
C TRP A 110 -13.62 1.86 2.06
N PRO A 111 -12.96 1.92 3.23
CA PRO A 111 -13.59 2.29 4.49
C PRO A 111 -13.92 3.78 4.59
N PHE A 112 -14.61 4.11 5.68
CA PHE A 112 -15.02 5.44 6.13
C PHE A 112 -16.15 6.08 5.34
N ALA A 113 -16.76 7.10 5.93
CA ALA A 113 -17.85 7.87 5.37
C ALA A 113 -17.46 8.50 4.03
N THR A 114 -18.47 8.80 3.20
CA THR A 114 -18.28 9.50 1.92
C THR A 114 -17.66 10.88 2.14
N SER A 115 -18.01 11.53 3.26
CA SER A 115 -17.48 12.83 3.70
C SER A 115 -16.14 12.74 4.45
N SER A 116 -15.56 11.54 4.59
CA SER A 116 -14.24 11.39 5.18
C SER A 116 -13.20 12.18 4.37
N ILE A 117 -12.18 12.71 5.05
CA ILE A 117 -11.04 13.37 4.40
C ILE A 117 -10.34 12.47 3.39
N TRP A 118 -10.40 11.15 3.60
CA TRP A 118 -9.80 10.16 2.72
C TRP A 118 -10.63 9.97 1.46
N ASN A 119 -11.94 10.11 1.55
CA ASN A 119 -12.88 9.84 0.46
C ASN A 119 -13.36 11.11 -0.26
N THR A 120 -12.86 12.28 0.14
CA THR A 120 -13.24 13.57 -0.44
C THR A 120 -12.23 13.98 -1.52
N PRO A 121 -12.66 14.11 -2.79
CA PRO A 121 -11.81 14.64 -3.85
C PRO A 121 -11.44 16.09 -3.61
N ILE A 122 -10.33 16.52 -4.20
CA ILE A 122 -10.01 17.95 -4.26
C ILE A 122 -11.12 18.67 -5.04
N GLY A 123 -11.54 19.81 -4.51
CA GLY A 123 -12.64 20.60 -5.06
C GLY A 123 -12.20 21.70 -6.02
N THR A 124 -13.14 22.23 -6.78
CA THR A 124 -12.90 23.29 -7.78
C THR A 124 -12.50 24.64 -7.18
N ALA A 125 -12.72 24.86 -5.88
CA ALA A 125 -12.34 26.08 -5.19
C ALA A 125 -11.00 25.94 -4.42
N ALA A 126 -10.26 24.85 -4.63
CA ALA A 126 -8.95 24.64 -4.04
C ALA A 126 -7.97 25.77 -4.40
N ILE A 127 -7.30 26.31 -3.39
CA ILE A 127 -6.25 27.32 -3.53
C ILE A 127 -4.90 26.62 -3.35
N TYR A 128 -4.03 26.77 -4.33
CA TYR A 128 -2.76 26.07 -4.40
C TYR A 128 -1.60 27.02 -4.13
N ALA A 129 -0.69 26.60 -3.26
CA ALA A 129 0.63 27.20 -3.09
C ALA A 129 1.72 26.18 -3.46
N PRO A 130 2.83 26.55 -4.10
CA PRO A 130 3.91 25.60 -4.41
C PRO A 130 4.44 24.90 -3.15
N ALA A 131 4.60 23.58 -3.18
CA ALA A 131 5.17 22.85 -2.05
C ALA A 131 6.70 23.03 -1.98
N GLY A 132 7.36 23.21 -3.13
CA GLY A 132 8.82 23.40 -3.21
C GLY A 132 9.62 22.11 -2.97
N ILE A 133 9.04 20.96 -3.26
CA ILE A 133 9.72 19.66 -3.17
C ILE A 133 10.70 19.54 -4.34
N LEU A 134 11.93 19.11 -4.05
CA LEU A 134 13.00 18.99 -5.05
C LEU A 134 13.73 17.65 -4.91
N LEU A 135 14.09 17.05 -6.04
CA LEU A 135 14.99 15.91 -6.07
C LEU A 135 16.39 16.36 -5.66
N ASN A 136 17.07 15.59 -4.81
CA ASN A 136 18.44 15.81 -4.38
C ASN A 136 18.68 17.25 -3.89
N ASN A 137 17.78 17.75 -3.05
CA ASN A 137 17.99 19.01 -2.35
C ASN A 137 19.31 18.98 -1.54
N ASP A 138 19.77 20.12 -1.00
CA ASP A 138 21.10 20.40 -0.39
C ASP A 138 21.54 19.47 0.77
N SER A 139 20.76 18.42 1.05
CA SER A 139 21.05 17.27 1.90
C SER A 139 22.38 16.54 1.62
N GLY A 140 22.93 16.63 0.39
CA GLY A 140 24.11 15.88 -0.04
C GLY A 140 23.90 14.37 -0.24
N TRP A 141 22.66 13.89 -0.13
CA TRP A 141 22.27 12.49 -0.37
C TRP A 141 21.25 12.42 -1.51
N ASN A 142 21.28 11.33 -2.27
CA ASN A 142 20.26 11.13 -3.29
C ASN A 142 18.89 10.89 -2.66
N THR A 143 17.88 11.58 -3.17
CA THR A 143 16.49 11.32 -2.81
C THR A 143 16.10 9.92 -3.25
N VAL A 144 15.39 9.21 -2.38
CA VAL A 144 14.85 7.88 -2.66
C VAL A 144 13.33 7.88 -2.47
N PHE A 145 12.64 6.97 -3.14
CA PHE A 145 11.23 6.71 -2.89
C PHE A 145 11.11 5.43 -2.06
N ILE A 146 10.58 5.54 -0.85
CA ILE A 146 10.38 4.43 0.08
C ILE A 146 8.90 4.27 0.38
N LEU A 147 8.55 3.26 1.16
CA LEU A 147 7.18 3.00 1.53
C LEU A 147 7.05 2.90 3.05
N ASP A 148 6.01 3.54 3.57
CA ASP A 148 5.55 3.28 4.92
C ASP A 148 4.49 2.17 4.84
N GLN A 149 4.72 1.02 5.48
CA GLN A 149 3.80 -0.11 5.36
C GLN A 149 2.91 -0.20 6.58
N ASP A 150 1.62 0.07 6.38
CA ASP A 150 0.61 -0.08 7.41
C ASP A 150 0.09 -1.51 7.45
N ILE A 151 -0.11 -1.99 8.67
CA ILE A 151 -0.57 -3.35 8.95
C ILE A 151 -2.09 -3.33 9.07
N ILE A 152 -2.77 -3.86 8.06
CA ILE A 152 -4.24 -3.87 8.05
C ILE A 152 -4.75 -5.30 8.24
N LEU A 153 -5.40 -5.52 9.38
CA LEU A 153 -5.92 -6.80 9.83
C LEU A 153 -7.44 -6.70 9.97
N PHE A 154 -8.13 -6.64 8.83
CA PHE A 154 -9.59 -6.65 8.75
C PHE A 154 -10.12 -8.08 8.72
N GLU A 155 -9.67 -8.88 9.69
CA GLU A 155 -9.96 -10.31 9.81
C GLU A 155 -10.74 -10.59 11.11
N PRO A 156 -11.99 -10.09 11.23
CA PRO A 156 -12.70 -10.00 12.50
C PRO A 156 -13.07 -11.36 13.13
N THR A 157 -12.93 -12.45 12.39
CA THR A 157 -13.24 -13.82 12.85
C THR A 157 -12.02 -14.56 13.40
N GLN A 158 -10.83 -13.95 13.33
CA GLN A 158 -9.59 -14.58 13.80
C GLN A 158 -9.50 -14.61 15.32
N PRO A 159 -8.69 -15.52 15.89
CA PRO A 159 -8.45 -15.56 17.32
C PRO A 159 -7.93 -14.22 17.85
N PHE A 160 -8.39 -13.86 19.05
CA PHE A 160 -7.87 -12.70 19.75
C PHE A 160 -6.42 -12.94 20.20
N THR A 161 -5.58 -11.97 19.90
CA THR A 161 -4.18 -11.91 20.32
C THR A 161 -4.03 -10.78 21.34
N GLU A 162 -3.41 -11.09 22.47
CA GLU A 162 -3.00 -10.08 23.45
C GLU A 162 -1.84 -9.24 22.90
N VAL A 163 -1.94 -7.92 23.07
CA VAL A 163 -0.89 -6.97 22.72
C VAL A 163 -0.33 -6.39 24.01
N TYR A 164 0.93 -6.73 24.30
CA TYR A 164 1.66 -6.25 25.47
C TYR A 164 2.32 -4.91 25.19
N PHE A 165 2.43 -4.07 26.22
CA PHE A 165 3.22 -2.85 26.15
C PHE A 165 4.67 -3.16 25.79
N ASN A 166 5.30 -2.32 24.96
CA ASN A 166 6.74 -2.34 24.75
C ASN A 166 7.20 -0.93 24.37
N ASN A 167 8.13 -0.34 25.12
CA ASN A 167 8.56 1.05 24.93
C ASN A 167 9.82 1.20 24.06
N VAL A 168 10.27 0.14 23.38
CA VAL A 168 11.46 0.18 22.52
C VAL A 168 11.25 1.16 21.36
N GLY A 169 10.03 1.26 20.83
CA GLY A 169 9.70 2.21 19.76
C GLY A 169 10.70 2.12 18.60
N TRP A 170 11.19 3.25 18.11
CA TRP A 170 12.10 3.36 16.96
C TRP A 170 13.59 3.37 17.32
N THR A 171 13.97 2.94 18.53
CA THR A 171 15.37 3.00 19.02
C THR A 171 16.32 1.99 18.37
N GLY A 172 15.82 1.06 17.55
CA GLY A 172 16.59 -0.05 16.99
C GLY A 172 16.77 -1.24 17.95
N GLY A 173 16.14 -1.22 19.12
CA GLY A 173 16.10 -2.34 20.05
C GLY A 173 15.19 -3.50 19.60
N ASP A 174 14.99 -4.47 20.49
CA ASP A 174 14.16 -5.64 20.24
C ASP A 174 12.71 -5.44 20.70
N ARG A 175 11.80 -5.27 19.74
CA ARG A 175 10.35 -5.15 19.98
C ARG A 175 9.68 -6.51 20.26
N CYS A 176 10.35 -7.64 20.05
CA CYS A 176 9.77 -8.97 20.29
C CYS A 176 9.58 -9.30 21.77
N VAL A 177 10.31 -8.61 22.65
CA VAL A 177 10.26 -8.86 24.10
C VAL A 177 8.95 -8.34 24.68
N LEU A 178 8.16 -9.21 25.31
CA LEU A 178 6.98 -8.78 26.06
C LEU A 178 7.40 -7.90 27.25
N GLN A 179 6.80 -6.74 27.39
CA GLN A 179 7.01 -5.84 28.53
C GLN A 179 5.65 -5.40 29.09
N GLY A 180 5.65 -4.89 30.32
CA GLY A 180 4.46 -4.27 30.92
C GLY A 180 3.20 -5.14 30.89
N ALA A 181 2.05 -4.46 30.82
CA ALA A 181 0.73 -5.08 30.81
C ALA A 181 0.17 -5.23 29.39
N VAL A 182 -0.89 -6.03 29.25
CA VAL A 182 -1.72 -6.04 28.04
C VAL A 182 -2.38 -4.67 27.87
N ILE A 183 -2.17 -4.05 26.71
CA ILE A 183 -2.73 -2.73 26.35
C ILE A 183 -3.84 -2.83 25.31
N ALA A 184 -3.94 -3.95 24.59
CA ALA A 184 -5.04 -4.24 23.68
C ALA A 184 -5.24 -5.75 23.50
N THR A 185 -6.41 -6.13 23.02
CA THR A 185 -6.73 -7.49 22.57
C THR A 185 -7.42 -7.36 21.22
N VAL A 186 -6.82 -7.93 20.16
CA VAL A 186 -7.23 -7.69 18.77
C VAL A 186 -7.21 -8.99 17.96
N PRO A 187 -8.08 -9.14 16.94
CA PRO A 187 -8.07 -10.33 16.09
C PRO A 187 -6.86 -10.33 15.16
N VAL A 188 -6.09 -11.42 15.16
CA VAL A 188 -4.90 -11.60 14.31
C VAL A 188 -4.86 -13.05 13.81
N PRO A 189 -4.69 -13.30 12.50
CA PRO A 189 -4.49 -14.66 12.01
C PRO A 189 -3.34 -15.36 12.71
N HIS A 190 -3.50 -16.65 13.00
CA HIS A 190 -2.53 -17.41 13.80
C HIS A 190 -1.12 -17.35 13.23
N ASP A 191 -0.98 -17.45 11.91
CA ASP A 191 0.28 -17.49 11.16
C ASP A 191 0.84 -16.10 10.80
N TYR A 192 0.11 -15.01 11.06
CA TYR A 192 0.56 -13.68 10.69
C TYR A 192 1.68 -13.19 11.62
N VAL A 193 2.86 -12.96 11.05
CA VAL A 193 4.08 -12.54 11.75
C VAL A 193 4.54 -11.17 11.26
N VAL A 194 4.88 -10.31 12.21
CA VAL A 194 5.51 -9.00 12.00
C VAL A 194 6.85 -9.03 12.76
N PRO A 195 7.96 -9.35 12.07
CA PRO A 195 9.28 -9.42 12.71
C PRO A 195 9.72 -8.09 13.31
N ASN A 196 10.69 -8.13 14.22
CA ASN A 196 11.33 -6.91 14.72
C ASN A 196 11.89 -6.08 13.56
N SER A 197 11.52 -4.81 13.50
CA SER A 197 11.98 -3.87 12.48
C SER A 197 12.05 -2.46 13.07
N GLY A 198 12.71 -1.55 12.38
CA GLY A 198 12.67 -0.12 12.69
C GLY A 198 11.48 0.62 12.07
N GLY A 199 10.58 -0.08 11.36
CA GLY A 199 9.45 0.53 10.66
C GLY A 199 8.39 1.08 11.61
N ASN A 200 7.52 1.95 11.10
CA ASN A 200 6.41 2.52 11.87
C ASN A 200 5.42 1.43 12.30
N ASN A 201 5.12 0.47 11.42
CA ASN A 201 4.22 -0.65 11.71
C ASN A 201 2.90 -0.18 12.35
N SER A 202 2.34 0.93 11.84
CA SER A 202 1.03 1.41 12.25
C SER A 202 0.01 0.33 11.90
N ALA A 203 -0.75 -0.14 12.89
CA ALA A 203 -1.64 -1.27 12.69
C ALA A 203 -3.08 -0.93 13.01
N ALA A 204 -4.00 -1.53 12.25
CA ALA A 204 -5.43 -1.43 12.43
C ALA A 204 -6.11 -2.79 12.36
N PHE A 205 -7.08 -3.00 13.25
CA PHE A 205 -7.75 -4.27 13.46
C PHE A 205 -9.26 -4.06 13.50
N LEU A 206 -10.01 -4.76 12.65
CA LEU A 206 -11.48 -4.73 12.69
C LEU A 206 -12.00 -5.75 13.71
N LEU A 207 -12.84 -5.32 14.64
CA LEU A 207 -13.43 -6.20 15.64
C LEU A 207 -14.61 -7.03 15.09
N PRO A 208 -15.02 -8.12 15.80
CA PRO A 208 -16.14 -8.98 15.41
C PRO A 208 -17.50 -8.28 15.22
N ASP A 209 -17.68 -7.07 15.75
CA ASP A 209 -18.89 -6.28 15.54
C ASP A 209 -18.99 -5.71 14.10
N GLY A 210 -17.93 -5.85 13.30
CA GLY A 210 -17.87 -5.37 11.92
C GLY A 210 -17.88 -3.85 11.79
N ARG A 211 -17.63 -3.11 12.88
CA ARG A 211 -17.61 -1.65 12.92
C ARG A 211 -16.37 -1.07 13.57
N THR A 212 -15.99 -1.60 14.72
CA THR A 212 -14.97 -0.98 15.57
C THR A 212 -13.57 -1.31 15.04
N ILE A 213 -12.79 -0.27 14.75
CA ILE A 213 -11.38 -0.37 14.37
C ILE A 213 -10.53 0.00 15.59
N LYS A 214 -9.74 -0.95 16.08
CA LYS A 214 -8.66 -0.70 17.05
C LYS A 214 -7.38 -0.38 16.31
N GLN A 215 -6.55 0.50 16.87
CA GLN A 215 -5.27 0.89 16.29
C GLN A 215 -4.16 0.90 17.34
N ASN A 216 -2.94 0.49 16.94
CA ASN A 216 -1.75 0.55 17.78
C ASN A 216 -0.47 0.76 16.96
N GLN A 217 0.62 1.17 17.62
CA GLN A 217 1.91 1.43 16.98
C GLN A 217 3.07 1.37 17.98
N PRO A 218 4.27 0.90 17.60
CA PRO A 218 4.54 0.05 16.43
C PRO A 218 4.13 -1.39 16.73
N PHE A 219 3.27 -1.99 15.90
CA PHE A 219 2.87 -3.38 16.10
C PHE A 219 4.01 -4.35 15.75
N THR A 220 4.26 -5.32 16.62
CA THR A 220 5.25 -6.38 16.41
C THR A 220 4.72 -7.71 16.91
N ARG A 221 4.93 -8.79 16.15
CA ARG A 221 4.63 -10.16 16.54
C ARG A 221 5.62 -11.10 15.88
N CYS A 222 6.65 -11.49 16.63
CA CYS A 222 7.81 -12.17 16.06
C CYS A 222 7.64 -13.69 15.87
N THR A 223 6.61 -14.28 16.47
CA THR A 223 6.34 -15.71 16.39
C THR A 223 4.84 -15.92 16.15
N ALA A 224 4.52 -16.82 15.21
CA ALA A 224 3.14 -17.22 14.93
C ALA A 224 2.50 -17.82 16.17
N GLY A 225 1.21 -17.57 16.38
CA GLY A 225 0.46 -18.01 17.55
C GLY A 225 0.71 -17.22 18.83
N GLU A 226 1.86 -16.57 18.97
CA GLU A 226 2.28 -15.90 20.22
C GLU A 226 1.66 -14.50 20.40
N PRO A 227 1.70 -13.93 21.62
CA PRO A 227 1.32 -12.55 21.87
C PRO A 227 2.12 -11.54 21.03
N ALA A 228 1.54 -10.37 20.84
CA ALA A 228 2.15 -9.24 20.14
C ALA A 228 2.60 -8.15 21.12
N THR A 229 3.31 -7.14 20.60
CA THR A 229 3.71 -5.95 21.35
C THR A 229 3.37 -4.68 20.58
N ALA A 230 3.16 -3.59 21.32
CA ALA A 230 3.08 -2.22 20.79
C ALA A 230 3.41 -1.21 21.91
N TRP A 231 3.75 0.02 21.54
CA TRP A 231 3.95 1.09 22.52
C TRP A 231 2.64 1.82 22.83
N PHE A 232 1.95 2.26 21.78
CA PHE A 232 0.77 3.11 21.88
C PHE A 232 -0.48 2.39 21.41
N THR A 233 -1.60 2.69 22.08
CA THR A 233 -2.95 2.46 21.56
C THR A 233 -3.62 3.81 21.32
N PHE A 234 -4.59 3.80 20.42
CA PHE A 234 -5.31 5.00 20.01
C PHE A 234 -6.81 4.82 20.26
N ALA A 235 -7.55 5.92 20.18
CA ALA A 235 -9.00 5.86 20.25
C ALA A 235 -9.55 4.95 19.16
N ASP A 236 -10.59 4.20 19.50
CA ASP A 236 -11.30 3.36 18.54
C ASP A 236 -11.97 4.25 17.48
N GLU A 237 -11.96 3.80 16.23
CA GLU A 237 -12.65 4.46 15.11
C GLU A 237 -13.80 3.57 14.62
N ASP A 238 -14.86 4.17 14.06
CA ASP A 238 -15.91 3.43 13.35
C ASP A 238 -15.51 3.34 11.86
N ILE A 239 -15.56 2.14 11.27
CA ILE A 239 -15.32 1.91 9.84
C ILE A 239 -16.29 2.69 8.93
N TYR A 240 -17.43 3.16 9.44
CA TYR A 240 -18.35 4.08 8.75
C TYR A 240 -18.13 5.55 9.12
N GLY A 241 -17.20 5.83 10.04
CA GLY A 241 -16.92 7.15 10.57
C GLY A 241 -15.99 7.99 9.70
N ALA A 242 -15.44 9.07 10.26
CA ALA A 242 -14.54 9.96 9.53
C ALA A 242 -13.14 9.35 9.33
N GLY A 243 -12.70 8.47 10.24
CA GLY A 243 -11.42 7.77 10.13
C GLY A 243 -10.21 8.69 10.20
N ILE A 244 -10.32 9.88 10.79
CA ILE A 244 -9.23 10.87 10.76
C ILE A 244 -8.06 10.42 11.63
N GLY A 245 -8.35 9.95 12.85
CA GLY A 245 -7.33 9.70 13.86
C GLY A 245 -6.78 8.29 13.84
N GLY A 246 -5.56 8.11 14.35
CA GLY A 246 -5.06 6.76 14.59
C GLY A 246 -3.56 6.64 14.77
N ALA A 247 -3.07 5.49 14.33
CA ALA A 247 -1.77 4.94 14.72
C ALA A 247 -0.55 5.51 14.00
N HIS A 248 -0.62 6.69 13.39
CA HIS A 248 0.58 7.44 12.99
C HIS A 248 0.93 8.48 14.03
N ALA A 249 1.66 8.08 15.07
CA ALA A 249 1.87 8.88 16.27
C ALA A 249 2.48 10.28 16.01
N GLY A 250 3.16 10.52 14.88
CA GLY A 250 3.67 11.85 14.52
C GLY A 250 2.53 12.85 14.27
N SER A 251 1.66 12.56 13.31
CA SER A 251 0.50 13.41 12.97
C SER A 251 -0.79 13.08 13.72
N GLY A 252 -0.86 11.91 14.35
CA GLY A 252 -2.05 11.34 14.96
C GLY A 252 -3.10 10.87 13.95
N LEU A 253 -2.71 10.68 12.68
CA LEU A 253 -3.60 10.27 11.60
C LEU A 253 -3.80 8.74 11.55
N SER A 254 -4.87 8.35 10.87
CA SER A 254 -5.32 6.96 10.75
C SER A 254 -4.31 6.02 10.07
N ALA A 255 -4.16 4.80 10.61
CA ALA A 255 -3.42 3.72 9.97
C ALA A 255 -4.15 3.10 8.77
N VAL A 256 -5.46 3.31 8.62
CA VAL A 256 -6.28 2.73 7.52
C VAL A 256 -6.48 3.72 6.38
N GLY A 257 -7.04 4.88 6.68
CA GLY A 257 -7.31 5.93 5.72
C GLY A 257 -6.04 6.40 5.05
N GLY A 258 -6.09 6.60 3.73
CA GLY A 258 -4.98 7.03 2.89
C GLY A 258 -3.82 6.06 2.71
N THR A 259 -3.92 4.85 3.26
CA THR A 259 -3.06 3.71 2.90
C THR A 259 -3.49 3.17 1.55
N ILE A 260 -2.58 3.12 0.58
CA ILE A 260 -2.83 2.46 -0.71
C ILE A 260 -3.11 0.98 -0.45
N ARG A 261 -4.22 0.47 -0.97
CA ARG A 261 -4.78 -0.85 -0.67
C ARG A 261 -4.33 -1.91 -1.66
N LEU A 262 -4.24 -3.15 -1.19
CA LEU A 262 -3.97 -4.31 -2.03
C LEU A 262 -5.10 -4.47 -3.06
N GLY A 263 -4.75 -4.39 -4.35
CA GLY A 263 -5.67 -4.47 -5.48
C GLY A 263 -5.84 -3.15 -6.26
N GLU A 264 -5.44 -2.00 -5.70
CA GLU A 264 -5.60 -0.70 -6.37
C GLU A 264 -4.72 -0.61 -7.63
N PHE A 265 -3.47 -1.08 -7.58
CA PHE A 265 -2.62 -1.12 -8.76
C PHE A 265 -3.13 -2.12 -9.81
N THR A 266 -3.65 -3.28 -9.39
CA THR A 266 -4.30 -4.22 -10.32
C THR A 266 -5.49 -3.60 -11.03
N SER A 267 -6.31 -2.81 -10.31
CA SER A 267 -7.45 -2.10 -10.90
C SER A 267 -7.07 -0.88 -11.73
N GLY A 268 -5.82 -0.42 -11.63
CA GLY A 268 -5.34 0.78 -12.31
C GLY A 268 -5.86 2.10 -11.73
N ARG A 269 -6.33 2.12 -10.47
CA ARG A 269 -6.88 3.33 -9.83
C ARG A 269 -6.71 3.30 -8.32
N ILE A 270 -6.32 4.46 -7.77
CA ILE A 270 -6.44 4.79 -6.35
C ILE A 270 -7.51 5.87 -6.23
N HIS A 271 -8.55 5.64 -5.42
CA HIS A 271 -9.77 6.47 -5.40
C HIS A 271 -9.98 7.21 -4.08
N HIS A 272 -8.89 7.50 -3.38
CA HIS A 272 -8.90 8.18 -2.09
C HIS A 272 -7.65 9.05 -1.95
N ALA A 273 -7.68 10.00 -1.02
CA ALA A 273 -6.50 10.78 -0.65
C ALA A 273 -5.48 9.85 -0.02
N MET A 274 -4.21 9.96 -0.42
CA MET A 274 -3.13 9.11 0.08
C MET A 274 -2.48 9.71 1.33
N LYS A 275 -1.51 9.00 1.91
CA LYS A 275 -0.59 9.53 2.91
C LYS A 275 0.79 9.68 2.31
N ALA A 276 1.49 10.75 2.66
CA ALA A 276 2.84 11.02 2.21
C ALA A 276 3.76 11.39 3.38
N ASN A 277 4.98 10.86 3.36
CA ASN A 277 6.05 11.25 4.28
C ASN A 277 7.19 11.88 3.49
N LEU A 278 7.76 12.94 4.03
CA LEU A 278 8.92 13.64 3.51
C LEU A 278 9.86 13.93 4.67
N TRP A 279 11.08 14.32 4.33
CA TRP A 279 12.08 14.61 5.35
C TRP A 279 11.75 15.92 6.06
N ALA A 280 11.40 15.84 7.35
CA ALA A 280 11.01 17.00 8.15
C ALA A 280 12.11 18.07 8.16
N LYS A 281 13.38 17.65 8.19
CA LYS A 281 14.53 18.56 8.20
C LYS A 281 14.58 19.47 6.98
N GLU A 282 14.05 19.03 5.85
CA GLU A 282 14.06 19.82 4.62
C GLU A 282 12.74 20.56 4.41
N TYR A 283 11.63 19.90 4.77
CA TYR A 283 10.33 20.29 4.25
C TYR A 283 9.36 20.79 5.31
N TYR A 284 9.43 20.27 6.54
CA TYR A 284 8.42 20.58 7.54
C TYR A 284 8.80 21.82 8.34
N HIS A 285 7.91 22.80 8.34
CA HIS A 285 8.07 23.99 9.14
C HIS A 285 7.89 23.68 10.62
N CYS A 286 8.92 23.96 11.40
CA CYS A 286 8.86 23.78 12.85
C CYS A 286 7.88 24.78 13.48
N CYS A 287 7.07 24.38 14.47
CA CYS A 287 6.77 23.01 14.89
C CYS A 287 5.25 22.86 14.93
N ASP A 288 4.66 23.36 13.85
CA ASP A 288 3.23 23.47 13.65
C ASP A 288 2.71 22.21 12.97
N TYR A 289 1.40 22.02 13.12
CA TYR A 289 0.61 21.10 12.33
C TYR A 289 -0.66 21.84 11.92
N ARG A 290 -1.35 21.30 10.91
CA ARG A 290 -2.67 21.79 10.52
C ARG A 290 -3.65 20.65 10.41
N TRP A 291 -4.93 21.00 10.46
CA TRP A 291 -5.98 20.03 10.22
C TRP A 291 -5.73 19.30 8.88
N PRO A 292 -5.83 17.95 8.84
CA PRO A 292 -6.43 17.07 9.84
C PRO A 292 -5.47 16.48 10.88
N ALA A 293 -4.17 16.78 10.82
CA ALA A 293 -3.23 16.33 11.84
C ALA A 293 -3.60 16.92 13.22
N ARG A 294 -3.28 16.16 14.26
CA ARG A 294 -3.60 16.48 15.67
C ARG A 294 -2.36 16.85 16.48
N ASN A 295 -1.18 16.58 15.92
CA ASN A 295 0.10 16.76 16.56
C ASN A 295 1.23 16.76 15.53
N VAL A 296 2.45 16.95 16.04
CA VAL A 296 3.72 16.69 15.35
C VAL A 296 4.52 15.65 16.14
N ASP A 297 5.61 15.16 15.55
CA ASP A 297 6.54 14.29 16.26
C ASP A 297 7.00 14.89 17.59
N GLY A 298 7.10 14.06 18.63
CA GLY A 298 7.51 14.52 19.97
C GLY A 298 8.94 15.05 20.06
N TYR A 299 9.77 14.84 19.02
CA TYR A 299 11.12 15.38 18.92
C TYR A 299 11.20 16.63 18.03
N ALA A 300 10.07 17.09 17.48
CA ALA A 300 10.05 18.23 16.57
C ALA A 300 10.61 19.49 17.26
N ASP A 301 11.65 20.05 16.67
CA ASP A 301 12.27 21.32 17.03
C ASP A 301 12.83 22.00 15.77
N ALA A 302 13.30 23.24 15.89
CA ALA A 302 13.82 24.01 14.76
C ALA A 302 15.11 23.42 14.13
N THR A 303 15.67 22.35 14.69
CA THR A 303 16.87 21.66 14.16
C THR A 303 16.54 20.36 13.43
N SER A 304 15.43 19.72 13.82
CA SER A 304 14.88 18.50 13.22
C SER A 304 13.83 18.80 12.15
N TYR A 305 13.09 19.89 12.30
CA TYR A 305 12.08 20.41 11.37
C TYR A 305 12.60 21.73 10.78
N GLY A 306 13.21 21.65 9.61
CA GLY A 306 13.99 22.75 9.01
C GLY A 306 13.33 23.43 7.81
N GLY A 307 12.10 23.02 7.46
CA GLY A 307 11.36 23.62 6.37
C GLY A 307 11.04 25.09 6.63
N ILE A 308 11.11 25.90 5.57
CA ILE A 308 10.84 27.36 5.65
C ILE A 308 9.44 27.75 5.18
N ASN A 309 8.71 26.83 4.56
CA ASN A 309 7.37 27.08 4.07
C ASN A 309 6.36 26.84 5.22
N PRO A 310 5.72 27.88 5.77
CA PRO A 310 4.79 27.73 6.90
C PRO A 310 3.54 26.93 6.54
N ASP A 311 3.28 26.74 5.24
CA ASP A 311 2.20 25.89 4.77
C ASP A 311 2.54 24.40 4.75
N PHE A 312 3.83 24.07 4.78
CA PHE A 312 4.28 22.69 4.69
C PHE A 312 4.56 22.13 6.08
N VAL A 313 3.53 21.55 6.67
CA VAL A 313 3.54 20.98 8.02
C VAL A 313 2.81 19.64 8.01
N MET A 314 2.88 18.87 9.09
CA MET A 314 2.02 17.70 9.25
C MET A 314 0.54 18.08 9.08
N GLY A 315 -0.20 17.24 8.35
CA GLY A 315 -1.58 17.48 7.95
C GLY A 315 -1.75 18.36 6.70
N ALA A 316 -0.70 18.91 6.11
CA ALA A 316 -0.81 19.59 4.82
C ALA A 316 -1.30 18.62 3.73
N LEU A 317 -2.24 19.09 2.90
CA LEU A 317 -2.75 18.34 1.75
C LEU A 317 -1.96 18.72 0.50
N LEU A 318 -1.16 17.78 0.00
CA LEU A 318 -0.40 17.89 -1.23
C LEU A 318 -1.23 17.42 -2.41
N ALA A 319 -1.29 18.18 -3.50
CA ALA A 319 -1.99 17.77 -4.70
C ALA A 319 -1.32 18.32 -5.96
N LEU A 320 -1.54 17.64 -7.09
CA LEU A 320 -1.20 18.18 -8.40
C LEU A 320 -2.26 19.20 -8.83
N LEU A 321 -1.84 20.18 -9.63
CA LEU A 321 -2.77 21.14 -10.22
C LEU A 321 -3.76 20.44 -11.18
N PRO A 322 -4.98 20.95 -11.35
CA PRO A 322 -5.93 20.41 -12.33
C PRO A 322 -5.39 20.40 -13.77
N SER A 323 -4.47 21.31 -14.08
CA SER A 323 -3.81 21.43 -15.39
C SER A 323 -2.62 20.50 -15.58
N PHE A 324 -2.21 19.74 -14.54
CA PHE A 324 -1.12 18.77 -14.68
C PHE A 324 -1.52 17.70 -15.70
N ASP A 325 -0.66 17.48 -16.69
CA ASP A 325 -0.85 16.48 -17.74
C ASP A 325 -0.20 15.16 -17.31
N VAL A 326 -1.04 14.12 -17.19
CA VAL A 326 -0.63 12.79 -16.71
C VAL A 326 -0.10 11.93 -17.86
N ASP A 327 -0.53 12.19 -19.09
CA ASP A 327 -0.24 11.35 -20.26
C ASP A 327 1.26 11.20 -20.57
N PRO A 328 2.12 12.24 -20.41
CA PRO A 328 3.55 12.14 -20.70
C PRO A 328 4.35 11.28 -19.72
N LEU A 329 3.78 10.90 -18.57
CA LEU A 329 4.48 10.03 -17.62
C LEU A 329 4.74 8.66 -18.27
N GLN A 330 5.93 8.12 -18.04
CA GLN A 330 6.48 6.99 -18.78
C GLN A 330 5.84 5.66 -18.37
N THR A 331 5.47 5.52 -17.10
CA THR A 331 5.03 4.25 -16.52
C THR A 331 3.55 4.27 -16.13
N THR A 332 2.89 3.11 -16.27
CA THR A 332 1.52 2.92 -15.77
C THR A 332 1.39 3.24 -14.28
N PRO A 333 2.23 2.73 -13.36
CA PRO A 333 2.15 3.11 -11.95
C PRO A 333 2.38 4.59 -11.69
N GLY A 334 3.27 5.26 -12.45
CA GLY A 334 3.44 6.71 -12.39
C GLY A 334 2.14 7.46 -12.70
N ARG A 335 1.44 7.05 -13.77
CA ARG A 335 0.14 7.63 -14.15
C ARG A 335 -0.95 7.39 -13.10
N ILE A 336 -1.01 6.19 -12.50
CA ILE A 336 -1.97 5.87 -11.44
C ILE A 336 -1.76 6.78 -10.22
N LEU A 337 -0.51 6.91 -9.77
CA LEU A 337 -0.16 7.79 -8.64
C LEU A 337 -0.45 9.26 -8.96
N ALA A 338 -0.05 9.74 -10.14
CA ALA A 338 -0.29 11.12 -10.55
C ALA A 338 -1.79 11.43 -10.62
N GLN A 339 -2.60 10.52 -11.18
CA GLN A 339 -4.05 10.70 -11.21
C GLN A 339 -4.63 10.78 -9.80
N ALA A 340 -4.16 9.95 -8.86
CA ALA A 340 -4.59 10.00 -7.46
C ALA A 340 -4.17 11.29 -6.74
N PHE A 341 -2.92 11.75 -6.92
CA PHE A 341 -2.46 13.04 -6.39
C PHE A 341 -3.21 14.23 -6.98
N LYS A 342 -3.62 14.13 -8.25
CA LYS A 342 -4.45 15.13 -8.90
C LYS A 342 -5.83 15.11 -8.26
N ASP A 343 -6.51 13.96 -8.28
CA ASP A 343 -7.92 13.79 -7.90
C ASP A 343 -8.20 14.00 -6.41
N TYR A 344 -7.36 13.43 -5.55
CA TYR A 344 -7.58 13.39 -4.10
C TYR A 344 -6.44 13.99 -3.28
N GLY A 345 -5.22 14.00 -3.82
CA GLY A 345 -4.03 14.47 -3.11
C GLY A 345 -3.48 13.46 -2.10
N ALA A 346 -2.55 13.92 -1.26
CA ALA A 346 -2.00 13.16 -0.15
C ALA A 346 -1.76 14.03 1.08
N TYR A 347 -2.10 13.53 2.25
CA TYR A 347 -1.83 14.19 3.52
C TYR A 347 -0.42 13.89 4.01
N VAL A 348 0.29 14.94 4.42
CA VAL A 348 1.59 14.86 5.10
C VAL A 348 1.39 14.24 6.48
N MET A 349 2.07 13.14 6.78
CA MET A 349 1.72 12.29 7.93
C MET A 349 2.85 12.10 8.94
N ASP A 350 3.99 11.53 8.56
CA ASP A 350 5.14 11.28 9.45
C ASP A 350 6.44 11.82 8.82
N ASP A 351 7.51 12.01 9.61
CA ASP A 351 8.85 12.27 9.08
C ASP A 351 9.48 11.00 8.49
N SER A 352 10.06 11.09 7.28
CA SER A 352 10.83 10.00 6.68
C SER A 352 12.23 9.80 7.29
N PHE A 353 12.67 10.71 8.17
CA PHE A 353 13.95 10.70 8.90
C PHE A 353 15.23 10.68 8.02
N SER A 354 15.05 10.81 6.71
CA SER A 354 16.07 10.70 5.67
C SER A 354 15.56 11.39 4.41
N ASN A 355 16.46 11.79 3.49
CA ASN A 355 16.08 12.38 2.20
C ASN A 355 15.32 11.37 1.33
N SER A 356 14.03 11.26 1.61
CA SER A 356 13.13 10.27 1.04
C SER A 356 11.76 10.90 0.81
N TRP A 357 11.09 10.44 -0.23
CA TRP A 357 9.66 10.59 -0.43
C TRP A 357 9.02 9.25 -0.11
N ALA A 358 7.93 9.24 0.63
CA ALA A 358 7.21 8.00 0.89
C ALA A 358 5.71 8.17 0.71
N VAL A 359 5.06 7.07 0.36
CA VAL A 359 3.61 6.90 0.49
C VAL A 359 3.32 5.70 1.38
N ALA A 360 2.13 5.70 1.99
CA ALA A 360 1.71 4.58 2.81
C ALA A 360 1.07 3.46 1.97
N THR A 361 1.41 2.21 2.25
CA THR A 361 0.91 1.04 1.52
C THR A 361 0.49 -0.08 2.46
N GLU A 362 -0.51 -0.87 2.06
CA GLU A 362 -1.01 -1.97 2.86
C GLU A 362 -0.03 -3.16 2.88
N ARG A 363 0.17 -3.69 4.09
CA ARG A 363 0.66 -5.04 4.35
C ARG A 363 -0.37 -5.76 5.23
N GLY A 364 -1.01 -6.79 4.69
CA GLY A 364 -2.02 -7.57 5.41
C GLY A 364 -1.80 -9.08 5.28
N PRO A 365 -2.67 -9.90 5.87
CA PRO A 365 -2.63 -11.35 5.74
C PRO A 365 -3.00 -11.82 4.33
N ASN A 366 -3.74 -10.99 3.58
CA ASN A 366 -4.13 -11.27 2.21
C ASN A 366 -3.07 -10.88 1.18
N GLY A 367 -1.93 -10.32 1.61
CA GLY A 367 -0.84 -9.90 0.74
C GLY A 367 -0.31 -8.51 1.06
N ARG A 368 0.59 -8.03 0.21
CA ARG A 368 1.26 -6.74 0.37
C ARG A 368 1.22 -6.01 -0.96
N VAL A 369 0.92 -4.72 -0.93
CA VAL A 369 0.94 -3.87 -2.13
C VAL A 369 2.31 -3.90 -2.79
N VAL A 370 3.39 -4.00 -2.00
CA VAL A 370 4.76 -4.10 -2.54
C VAL A 370 4.97 -5.34 -3.40
N ASP A 371 4.35 -6.46 -3.04
CA ASP A 371 4.48 -7.73 -3.75
C ASP A 371 3.56 -7.72 -4.98
N GLU A 372 2.33 -7.20 -4.84
CA GLU A 372 1.40 -6.95 -5.96
C GLU A 372 2.06 -6.08 -7.03
N PHE A 373 2.58 -4.91 -6.64
CA PHE A 373 3.23 -3.96 -7.54
C PHE A 373 4.39 -4.61 -8.30
N ALA A 374 5.27 -5.32 -7.58
CA ALA A 374 6.42 -5.97 -8.19
C ALA A 374 5.99 -7.08 -9.17
N GLY A 375 4.95 -7.83 -8.84
CA GLY A 375 4.36 -8.84 -9.72
C GLY A 375 3.74 -8.25 -10.99
N LEU A 376 3.03 -7.12 -10.87
CA LEU A 376 2.38 -6.46 -12.01
C LEU A 376 3.36 -5.79 -12.97
N TYR A 377 4.39 -5.12 -12.45
CA TYR A 377 5.22 -4.22 -13.25
C TYR A 377 6.66 -4.71 -13.45
N GLY A 378 7.07 -5.79 -12.77
CA GLY A 378 8.40 -6.38 -12.92
C GLY A 378 9.54 -5.60 -12.26
N PHE A 379 9.23 -4.61 -11.42
CA PHE A 379 10.21 -3.85 -10.65
C PHE A 379 9.67 -3.43 -9.27
N SER A 380 10.56 -3.15 -8.32
CA SER A 380 10.22 -2.73 -6.96
C SER A 380 9.47 -1.39 -6.95
N MET A 381 8.45 -1.23 -6.11
CA MET A 381 7.82 0.08 -5.92
C MET A 381 8.80 1.06 -5.24
N GLU A 382 9.63 0.61 -4.30
CA GLU A 382 10.69 1.44 -3.74
C GLU A 382 11.75 1.78 -4.81
N GLN A 383 12.04 3.06 -4.98
CA GLN A 383 12.94 3.57 -6.01
C GLN A 383 14.17 4.28 -5.46
N ARG A 384 15.25 4.12 -6.21
CA ARG A 384 16.45 4.95 -6.16
C ARG A 384 16.75 5.36 -7.59
N LEU A 385 17.51 6.44 -7.79
CA LEU A 385 17.83 6.98 -9.12
C LEU A 385 18.26 5.93 -10.16
N GLN A 386 18.91 4.83 -9.75
CA GLN A 386 19.41 3.80 -10.66
C GLN A 386 18.52 2.57 -10.83
N LYS A 387 17.50 2.32 -9.99
CA LYS A 387 16.79 1.02 -9.98
C LYS A 387 15.80 0.88 -11.13
N HIS A 388 14.94 1.87 -11.36
CA HIS A 388 14.06 1.94 -12.51
C HIS A 388 13.92 3.41 -12.95
N PRO A 389 14.78 3.89 -13.86
CA PRO A 389 14.90 5.33 -14.13
C PRO A 389 13.63 5.96 -14.69
N ALA A 390 12.79 5.21 -15.43
CA ALA A 390 11.52 5.72 -15.93
C ALA A 390 10.51 5.98 -14.79
N PHE A 391 10.36 5.03 -13.85
CA PHE A 391 9.43 5.21 -12.73
C PHE A 391 9.95 6.27 -11.75
N MET A 392 11.26 6.29 -11.48
CA MET A 392 11.86 7.34 -10.66
C MET A 392 11.74 8.73 -11.33
N SER A 393 11.83 8.81 -12.65
CA SER A 393 11.59 10.05 -13.41
C SER A 393 10.13 10.50 -13.28
N ASP A 394 9.17 9.59 -13.34
CA ASP A 394 7.76 9.92 -13.11
C ASP A 394 7.54 10.44 -11.69
N LEU A 395 8.12 9.77 -10.69
CA LEU A 395 8.06 10.20 -9.29
C LEU A 395 8.69 11.58 -9.09
N GLN A 396 9.81 11.88 -9.73
CA GLN A 396 10.39 13.22 -9.72
C GLN A 396 9.40 14.25 -10.26
N VAL A 397 8.86 14.02 -11.46
CA VAL A 397 7.92 14.96 -12.10
C VAL A 397 6.69 15.18 -11.21
N ILE A 398 6.15 14.11 -10.61
CA ILE A 398 5.01 14.18 -9.70
C ILE A 398 5.36 15.01 -8.46
N PHE A 399 6.39 14.62 -7.70
CA PHE A 399 6.70 15.24 -6.41
C PHE A 399 7.14 16.71 -6.56
N GLU A 400 7.95 17.03 -7.57
CA GLU A 400 8.37 18.42 -7.84
C GLU A 400 7.20 19.31 -8.33
N SER A 401 6.11 18.71 -8.79
CA SER A 401 4.90 19.43 -9.23
C SER A 401 3.81 19.55 -8.16
N LEU A 402 4.03 19.00 -6.96
CA LEU A 402 3.04 19.06 -5.90
C LEU A 402 2.89 20.48 -5.34
N HIS A 403 1.65 20.81 -5.01
CA HIS A 403 1.24 22.05 -4.39
C HIS A 403 0.51 21.73 -3.09
N ILE A 404 0.52 22.66 -2.15
CA ILE A 404 -0.24 22.60 -0.90
C ILE A 404 -1.60 23.25 -1.15
N VAL A 405 -2.67 22.54 -0.81
CA VAL A 405 -4.04 23.10 -0.80
C VAL A 405 -4.24 23.89 0.49
N THR A 406 -4.05 25.21 0.43
CA THR A 406 -3.94 26.07 1.62
C THR A 406 -5.27 26.37 2.29
N ASN A 407 -6.39 26.21 1.56
CA ASN A 407 -7.74 26.35 2.09
C ASN A 407 -8.39 24.99 2.44
N ASN A 408 -7.61 23.95 2.65
CA ASN A 408 -8.10 22.68 3.19
C ASN A 408 -8.42 22.84 4.69
N SER A 409 -9.67 22.62 5.07
CA SER A 409 -10.15 22.79 6.45
C SER A 409 -11.31 21.83 6.74
N PRO A 410 -11.76 21.69 8.01
CA PRO A 410 -12.93 20.87 8.35
C PRO A 410 -14.19 21.24 7.54
N ASP A 411 -14.35 22.52 7.18
CA ASP A 411 -15.52 23.01 6.45
C ASP A 411 -15.31 23.02 4.92
N THR A 412 -14.07 22.85 4.47
CA THR A 412 -13.65 22.93 3.06
C THR A 412 -12.64 21.83 2.73
N VAL A 413 -12.99 20.59 3.07
CA VAL A 413 -12.15 19.41 2.78
C VAL A 413 -11.81 19.38 1.28
N GLY A 414 -10.53 19.18 0.95
CA GLY A 414 -10.06 19.23 -0.43
C GLY A 414 -10.09 20.64 -1.06
N GLY A 415 -10.23 21.70 -0.26
CA GLY A 415 -10.30 23.09 -0.73
C GLY A 415 -11.72 23.57 -1.12
N GLY A 416 -12.74 22.75 -0.94
CA GLY A 416 -14.15 23.12 -1.14
C GLY A 416 -14.56 23.34 -2.61
N GLY A 417 -15.81 23.77 -2.80
CA GLY A 417 -16.43 23.84 -4.13
C GLY A 417 -16.97 22.48 -4.59
N SER A 418 -17.04 22.27 -5.91
CA SER A 418 -17.51 20.99 -6.46
C SER A 418 -16.36 19.98 -6.50
N PRO A 419 -16.56 18.73 -6.07
CA PRO A 419 -15.58 17.66 -6.24
C PRO A 419 -15.21 17.49 -7.70
N ARG A 420 -13.92 17.36 -8.02
CA ARG A 420 -13.49 17.22 -9.42
C ARG A 420 -13.70 15.83 -9.99
N VAL A 421 -13.81 14.81 -9.14
CA VAL A 421 -14.31 13.48 -9.48
C VAL A 421 -15.54 13.17 -8.61
N PRO A 422 -16.39 12.20 -8.98
CA PRO A 422 -17.54 11.83 -8.16
C PRO A 422 -17.13 11.47 -6.72
N LEU A 423 -18.00 11.80 -5.77
CA LEU A 423 -17.84 11.34 -4.39
C LEU A 423 -17.89 9.82 -4.32
N ALA A 424 -17.23 9.27 -3.31
CA ALA A 424 -17.27 7.85 -3.02
C ALA A 424 -18.73 7.34 -2.86
N PRO A 425 -19.15 6.24 -3.51
CA PRO A 425 -20.51 5.69 -3.35
C PRO A 425 -20.72 5.16 -1.94
N GLU A 426 -21.91 5.27 -1.36
CA GLU A 426 -22.21 4.79 -0.01
C GLU A 426 -21.76 3.33 0.25
N ILE A 427 -21.46 3.02 1.52
CA ILE A 427 -21.08 1.66 1.93
C ILE A 427 -22.29 0.73 1.85
N GLY A 428 -22.09 -0.47 1.28
CA GLY A 428 -23.17 -1.45 1.06
C GLY A 428 -23.14 -2.70 1.92
N ASN A 429 -22.13 -2.89 2.77
CA ASN A 429 -21.96 -4.06 3.63
C ASN A 429 -21.55 -3.72 5.06
#